data_AF-A0ABD3Y4A3-F1
#
_entry.id   AF-A0ABD3Y4A3-F1
#
_cell.length_a   1.000
_cell.length_b   1.000
_cell.length_c   1.000
_cell.angle_alpha   90.00
_cell.angle_beta   90.00
_cell.angle_gamma   90.00
#
_symmetry.space_group_name_H-M   'P 1'
#
loop_
_entity.id
_entity.type
_entity.pdbx_description
1 polymer ?
#
loop_
_entity_poly.entity_id
_entity_poly.type
_entity_poly.pdbx_seq_one_letter_code
_entity_poly.pdbx_strand_id
1 'polypeptide(L)'
;MTNKILDKGDQAAVDEIIAIGYPQNTEYLDELLSWTCDPNWPIAGPIYQYFIKLGKNEVERVLVEANKADNDWRYSLITQIISCYDDETLNECVNDLKKWASATGSDECDFEAIRVLTDKELIPADEIAQIAKRNLFVYNIWIKETLEAANRALYSLPSGEHKL
;
A
#
# COMPACT_ATOMS: atom_id res chain seq x y z
N MET A 1 10.32 -13.16 28.34
CA MET A 1 8.95 -12.59 28.33
C MET A 1 8.41 -12.82 26.94
N THR A 2 7.18 -13.29 26.80
CA THR A 2 6.53 -13.37 25.48
C THR A 2 6.12 -11.96 25.12
N ASN A 3 6.93 -11.28 24.31
CA ASN A 3 6.63 -9.93 23.84
C ASN A 3 5.63 -10.05 22.69
N LYS A 4 4.38 -10.37 23.05
CA LYS A 4 3.24 -10.41 22.14
C LYS A 4 2.50 -9.08 22.27
N ILE A 5 2.17 -8.46 21.14
CA ILE A 5 1.38 -7.24 21.11
C ILE A 5 -0.08 -7.62 21.34
N LEU A 6 -0.71 -7.02 22.36
CA LEU A 6 -2.04 -7.44 22.81
C LEU A 6 -3.18 -6.71 22.08
N ASP A 7 -2.98 -5.44 21.75
CA ASP A 7 -3.98 -4.63 21.07
C ASP A 7 -3.36 -3.46 20.28
N LYS A 8 -4.18 -2.77 19.50
CA LYS A 8 -3.81 -1.66 18.61
C LYS A 8 -3.18 -0.43 19.30
N GLY A 9 -3.25 -0.35 20.63
CA GLY A 9 -2.66 0.70 21.45
C GLY A 9 -1.49 0.23 22.31
N ASP A 10 -1.05 -1.02 22.17
CA ASP A 10 0.03 -1.61 22.96
C ASP A 10 1.42 -1.14 22.48
N GLN A 11 1.65 0.17 22.65
CA GLN A 11 2.90 0.83 22.26
C GLN A 11 4.09 0.28 23.05
N ALA A 12 3.87 -0.11 24.32
CA ALA A 12 4.92 -0.65 25.17
C ALA A 12 5.51 -1.95 24.59
N ALA A 13 4.65 -2.89 24.15
CA ALA A 13 5.13 -4.13 23.53
C ALA A 13 5.90 -3.85 22.23
N VAL A 14 5.41 -2.94 21.39
CA VAL A 14 6.09 -2.54 20.15
C VAL A 14 7.47 -1.95 20.44
N ASP A 15 7.55 -1.03 21.39
CA ASP A 15 8.81 -0.39 21.79
C ASP A 15 9.80 -1.41 22.35
N GLU A 16 9.33 -2.37 23.16
CA GLU A 16 10.16 -3.46 23.69
C GLU A 16 10.71 -4.35 22.57
N ILE A 17 9.89 -4.75 21.60
CA ILE A 17 10.33 -5.57 20.46
C ILE A 17 11.35 -4.81 19.59
N ILE A 18 11.10 -3.52 19.32
CA ILE A 18 12.02 -2.67 18.55
C ILE A 18 13.33 -2.49 19.31
N ALA A 19 13.28 -2.35 20.65
CA ALA A 19 14.46 -2.17 21.50
C ALA A 19 15.36 -3.42 21.58
N ILE A 20 14.81 -4.63 21.42
CA ILE A 20 15.61 -5.86 21.25
C ILE A 20 16.55 -5.71 20.05
N GLY A 21 16.07 -5.04 18.98
CA GLY A 21 16.87 -4.69 17.82
C GLY A 21 17.12 -5.84 16.86
N TYR A 22 17.52 -5.47 15.65
CA TYR A 22 17.84 -6.42 14.58
C TYR A 22 19.30 -6.89 14.72
N PRO A 23 19.61 -8.18 14.51
CA PRO A 23 18.72 -9.28 14.11
C PRO A 23 18.04 -10.05 15.27
N GLN A 24 18.25 -9.64 16.52
CA GLN A 24 17.79 -10.39 17.69
C GLN A 24 16.26 -10.47 17.80
N ASN A 25 15.52 -9.53 17.20
CA ASN A 25 14.06 -9.51 17.19
C ASN A 25 13.42 -10.13 15.93
N THR A 26 14.19 -10.85 15.10
CA THR A 26 13.70 -11.40 13.82
C THR A 26 12.42 -12.24 13.97
N GLU A 27 12.29 -12.99 15.07
CA GLU A 27 11.10 -13.81 15.34
C GLU A 27 9.80 -13.02 15.54
N TYR A 28 9.89 -11.72 15.81
CA TYR A 28 8.76 -10.83 16.07
C TYR A 28 8.40 -9.95 14.86
N LEU A 29 9.19 -9.95 13.79
CA LEU A 29 9.00 -9.04 12.65
C LEU A 29 7.68 -9.28 11.91
N ASP A 30 7.27 -10.55 11.76
CA ASP A 30 5.98 -10.88 11.14
C ASP A 30 4.80 -10.39 12.01
N GLU A 31 4.94 -10.51 13.33
CA GLU A 31 3.94 -9.98 14.26
C GLU A 31 3.85 -8.46 14.15
N LEU A 32 4.98 -7.75 14.14
CA LEU A 32 4.99 -6.30 13.92
C LEU A 32 4.30 -5.92 12.61
N LEU A 33 4.64 -6.54 11.48
CA LEU A 33 3.98 -6.23 10.21
C LEU A 33 2.48 -6.46 10.27
N SER A 34 2.01 -7.52 10.91
CA SER A 34 0.56 -7.81 11.01
C SER A 34 -0.23 -6.69 11.70
N TRP A 35 0.39 -5.93 12.60
CA TRP A 35 -0.21 -4.77 13.28
C TRP A 35 -0.22 -3.49 12.44
N THR A 36 0.22 -3.58 11.19
CA THR A 36 0.15 -2.48 10.21
C THR A 36 -1.03 -2.58 9.24
N CYS A 37 -1.91 -3.57 9.44
CA CYS A 37 -3.06 -3.80 8.57
C CYS A 37 -4.11 -2.67 8.57
N ASP A 38 -4.15 -1.87 9.64
CA ASP A 38 -4.90 -0.63 9.70
C ASP A 38 -3.95 0.53 10.04
N PRO A 39 -3.69 1.46 9.11
CA PRO A 39 -2.79 2.57 9.34
C PRO A 39 -3.28 3.56 10.41
N ASN A 40 -4.54 3.47 10.83
CA ASN A 40 -5.10 4.31 11.89
C ASN A 40 -4.76 3.80 13.30
N TRP A 41 -4.17 2.61 13.42
CA TRP A 41 -3.76 2.10 14.71
C TRP A 41 -2.56 2.87 15.24
N PRO A 42 -2.59 3.37 16.50
CA PRO A 42 -1.49 4.14 17.08
C PRO A 42 -0.11 3.49 16.94
N ILE A 43 -0.06 2.15 17.03
CA ILE A 43 1.17 1.39 16.94
C ILE A 43 1.73 1.23 15.51
N ALA A 44 0.93 1.46 14.47
CA ALA A 44 1.36 1.21 13.08
C ALA A 44 2.49 2.15 12.64
N GLY A 45 2.42 3.43 13.02
CA GLY A 45 3.43 4.44 12.68
C GLY A 45 4.86 4.05 13.10
N PRO A 46 5.10 3.76 14.39
CA PRO A 46 6.40 3.27 14.87
C PRO A 46 6.90 2.02 14.14
N ILE A 47 6.00 1.10 13.79
CA ILE A 47 6.33 -0.12 13.06
C ILE A 47 6.78 0.22 11.63
N TYR A 48 6.07 1.10 10.91
CA TYR A 48 6.48 1.57 9.59
C TYR A 48 7.89 2.17 9.62
N GLN A 49 8.15 3.07 10.58
CA GLN A 49 9.46 3.70 10.74
C GLN A 49 10.57 2.69 11.03
N TYR A 50 10.24 1.60 11.73
CA TYR A 50 11.19 0.54 11.97
C TYR A 50 11.54 -0.22 10.69
N PHE A 51 10.55 -0.65 9.90
CA PHE A 51 10.80 -1.35 8.63
C PHE A 51 11.51 -0.49 7.59
N ILE A 52 11.21 0.82 7.52
CA ILE A 52 11.97 1.77 6.69
C ILE A 52 13.46 1.72 7.04
N LYS A 53 13.79 1.74 8.34
CA LYS A 53 15.19 1.71 8.81
C LYS A 53 15.89 0.38 8.55
N LEU A 54 15.14 -0.73 8.58
CA LEU A 54 15.70 -2.04 8.26
C LEU A 54 16.07 -2.14 6.78
N GLY A 55 15.30 -1.47 5.91
CA GLY A 55 15.60 -1.31 4.49
C GLY A 55 15.87 -2.66 3.82
N LYS A 56 16.98 -2.73 3.08
CA LYS A 56 17.43 -3.93 2.38
C LYS A 56 17.53 -5.20 3.22
N ASN A 57 17.73 -5.09 4.54
CA ASN A 57 17.82 -6.29 5.39
C ASN A 57 16.49 -7.05 5.47
N GLU A 58 15.35 -6.35 5.38
CA GLU A 58 14.01 -6.95 5.58
C GLU A 58 13.00 -6.55 4.50
N VAL A 59 13.46 -5.96 3.39
CA VAL A 59 12.61 -5.60 2.25
C VAL A 59 11.85 -6.80 1.69
N GLU A 60 12.49 -7.98 1.61
CA GLU A 60 11.84 -9.21 1.14
C GLU A 60 10.64 -9.58 2.00
N ARG A 61 10.75 -9.46 3.34
CA ARG A 61 9.64 -9.74 4.25
C ARG A 61 8.47 -8.80 4.01
N VAL A 62 8.74 -7.50 3.83
CA VAL A 62 7.71 -6.51 3.52
C VAL A 62 7.01 -6.84 2.20
N LEU A 63 7.77 -7.22 1.16
CA LEU A 63 7.21 -7.60 -0.14
C LEU A 63 6.37 -8.88 -0.06
N VAL A 64 6.84 -9.89 0.69
CA VAL A 64 6.09 -11.14 0.93
C VAL A 64 4.76 -10.84 1.61
N GLU A 65 4.74 -9.96 2.61
CA GLU A 65 3.51 -9.62 3.32
C GLU A 65 2.57 -8.76 2.47
N ALA A 66 3.10 -7.76 1.76
CA ALA A 66 2.33 -6.95 0.81
C ALA A 66 1.67 -7.78 -0.31
N ASN A 67 2.29 -8.89 -0.70
CA ASN A 67 1.72 -9.80 -1.68
C ASN A 67 0.55 -10.64 -1.15
N LYS A 68 0.45 -10.87 0.17
CA LYS A 68 -0.66 -11.59 0.81
C LYS A 68 -1.78 -10.67 1.30
N ALA A 69 -1.43 -9.42 1.61
CA ALA A 69 -2.33 -8.39 2.11
C ALA A 69 -3.54 -8.17 1.17
N ASP A 70 -4.63 -7.67 1.73
CA ASP A 70 -5.70 -7.08 0.91
C ASP A 70 -5.24 -5.75 0.28
N ASN A 71 -6.12 -5.11 -0.48
CA ASN A 71 -5.75 -3.90 -1.22
C ASN A 71 -5.45 -2.72 -0.28
N ASP A 72 -6.20 -2.56 0.82
CA ASP A 72 -6.05 -1.43 1.74
C ASP A 72 -4.74 -1.53 2.54
N TRP A 73 -4.43 -2.73 3.02
CA TRP A 73 -3.18 -2.98 3.73
C TRP A 73 -1.99 -2.94 2.78
N ARG A 74 -2.09 -3.51 1.57
CA ARG A 74 -1.02 -3.40 0.56
C ARG A 74 -0.76 -1.94 0.23
N TYR A 75 -1.80 -1.14 0.00
CA TYR A 75 -1.68 0.29 -0.25
C TYR A 75 -0.96 0.99 0.91
N SER A 76 -1.29 0.65 2.15
CA SER A 76 -0.62 1.16 3.34
C SER A 76 0.87 0.77 3.38
N LEU A 77 1.23 -0.48 3.05
CA LEU A 77 2.63 -0.91 2.99
C LEU A 77 3.41 -0.20 1.87
N ILE A 78 2.79 0.02 0.71
CA ILE A 78 3.43 0.75 -0.38
C ILE A 78 3.67 2.20 0.03
N THR A 79 2.64 2.89 0.54
CA THR A 79 2.72 4.32 0.87
C THR A 79 3.58 4.59 2.11
N GLN A 80 3.47 3.79 3.17
CA GLN A 80 4.11 4.06 4.46
C GLN A 80 5.50 3.46 4.62
N ILE A 81 5.85 2.42 3.84
CA ILE A 81 7.16 1.77 3.92
C ILE A 81 7.89 1.86 2.59
N ILE A 82 7.35 1.24 1.54
CA ILE A 82 8.09 1.00 0.29
C ILE A 82 8.48 2.32 -0.38
N SER A 83 7.56 3.30 -0.45
CA SER A 83 7.82 4.61 -1.07
C SER A 83 8.94 5.41 -0.38
N CYS A 84 9.25 5.06 0.88
CA CYS A 84 10.19 5.75 1.75
C CYS A 84 11.57 5.09 1.80
N TYR A 85 11.76 3.98 1.10
CA TYR A 85 13.06 3.34 0.97
C TYR A 85 14.06 4.17 0.16
N ASP A 86 15.35 3.94 0.43
CA ASP A 86 16.43 4.42 -0.42
C ASP A 86 16.46 3.72 -1.78
N ASP A 87 17.22 4.28 -2.73
CA ASP A 87 17.26 3.78 -4.10
C ASP A 87 17.78 2.33 -4.20
N GLU A 88 18.72 1.93 -3.34
CA GLU A 88 19.25 0.55 -3.35
C GLU A 88 18.16 -0.44 -2.94
N THR A 89 17.40 -0.12 -1.89
CA THR A 89 16.32 -0.96 -1.39
C THR A 89 15.12 -0.95 -2.35
N LEU A 90 14.78 0.20 -2.96
CA LEU A 90 13.72 0.32 -3.95
C LEU A 90 13.95 -0.53 -5.20
N ASN A 91 15.21 -0.71 -5.61
CA ASN A 91 15.54 -1.58 -6.74
C ASN A 91 15.11 -3.03 -6.51
N GLU A 92 15.11 -3.52 -5.26
CA GLU A 92 14.60 -4.85 -4.91
C GLU A 92 13.07 -4.94 -5.06
N CYS A 93 12.35 -3.81 -4.98
CA CYS A 93 10.89 -3.76 -5.07
C CYS A 93 10.34 -3.69 -6.51
N VAL A 94 11.19 -3.46 -7.51
CA VAL A 94 10.76 -3.12 -8.89
C VAL A 94 9.82 -4.17 -9.48
N ASN A 95 10.11 -5.45 -9.30
CA ASN A 95 9.29 -6.52 -9.87
C ASN A 95 7.88 -6.55 -9.27
N ASP A 96 7.76 -6.40 -7.96
CA ASP A 96 6.47 -6.35 -7.27
C ASP A 96 5.70 -5.07 -7.58
N LEU A 97 6.38 -3.92 -7.62
CA LEU A 97 5.77 -2.65 -8.02
C LEU A 97 5.22 -2.73 -9.45
N LYS A 98 5.96 -3.31 -10.41
CA LYS A 98 5.47 -3.52 -11.78
C LYS A 98 4.26 -4.44 -11.83
N LYS A 99 4.27 -5.50 -11.03
CA LYS A 99 3.15 -6.44 -10.90
C LYS A 99 1.90 -5.72 -10.39
N TRP A 100 2.02 -4.93 -9.32
CA TRP A 100 0.90 -4.19 -8.74
C TRP A 100 0.42 -3.05 -9.64
N ALA A 101 1.33 -2.29 -10.25
CA ALA A 101 1.00 -1.28 -11.24
C ALA A 101 0.23 -1.84 -12.45
N SER A 102 0.43 -3.12 -12.76
CA SER A 102 -0.27 -3.82 -13.84
C SER A 102 -1.57 -4.52 -13.38
N ALA A 103 -1.87 -4.54 -12.10
CA ALA A 103 -3.07 -5.17 -11.56
C ALA A 103 -4.27 -4.21 -11.61
N THR A 104 -4.78 -3.94 -12.82
CA THR A 104 -6.00 -3.14 -13.03
C THR A 104 -7.15 -3.74 -12.21
N GLY A 105 -7.70 -3.01 -11.23
CA GLY A 105 -8.62 -3.60 -10.26
C GLY A 105 -8.46 -3.12 -8.82
N SER A 106 -7.31 -2.51 -8.51
CA SER A 106 -6.92 -2.12 -7.16
C SER A 106 -6.44 -0.67 -7.18
N ASP A 107 -7.36 0.25 -7.50
CA ASP A 107 -7.10 1.64 -7.93
C ASP A 107 -6.12 2.44 -7.07
N GLU A 108 -6.05 2.14 -5.77
CA GLU A 108 -5.12 2.81 -4.88
C GLU A 108 -3.71 2.19 -4.95
N CYS A 109 -3.61 0.86 -5.03
CA CYS A 109 -2.32 0.15 -5.11
C CYS A 109 -1.65 0.32 -6.47
N ASP A 110 -2.40 0.21 -7.57
CA ASP A 110 -1.83 0.29 -8.92
C ASP A 110 -1.38 1.73 -9.24
N PHE A 111 -2.15 2.74 -8.84
CA PHE A 111 -1.77 4.15 -8.92
C PHE A 111 -0.51 4.43 -8.09
N GLU A 112 -0.48 3.97 -6.84
CA GLU A 112 0.67 4.23 -5.98
C GLU A 112 1.93 3.52 -6.49
N ALA A 113 1.81 2.30 -6.99
CA ALA A 113 2.93 1.59 -7.60
C ALA A 113 3.45 2.32 -8.86
N ILE A 114 2.55 2.84 -9.71
CA ILE A 114 2.93 3.71 -10.85
C ILE A 114 3.69 4.93 -10.34
N ARG A 115 3.19 5.60 -9.30
CA ARG A 115 3.80 6.81 -8.73
C ARG A 115 5.21 6.54 -8.24
N VAL A 116 5.41 5.50 -7.44
CA VAL A 116 6.74 5.11 -6.94
C VAL A 116 7.69 4.79 -8.09
N LEU A 117 7.27 3.98 -9.07
CA LEU A 117 8.10 3.65 -10.24
C LEU A 117 8.50 4.90 -11.06
N THR A 118 7.59 5.87 -11.17
CA THR A 118 7.79 7.10 -11.96
C THR A 118 8.66 8.11 -11.23
N ASP A 119 8.29 8.46 -10.00
CA ASP A 119 8.95 9.53 -9.22
C ASP A 119 10.40 9.18 -8.87
N LYS A 120 10.71 7.88 -8.81
CA LYS A 120 12.04 7.34 -8.51
C LYS A 120 12.78 6.85 -9.76
N GLU A 121 12.19 7.02 -10.95
CA GLU A 121 12.76 6.63 -12.24
C GLU A 121 13.27 5.16 -12.26
N LEU A 122 12.55 4.26 -11.59
CA LEU A 122 13.00 2.87 -11.35
C LEU A 122 12.92 1.98 -12.59
N ILE A 123 12.16 2.42 -13.61
CA ILE A 123 12.03 1.72 -14.90
C ILE A 123 12.03 2.72 -16.06
N PRO A 124 12.32 2.26 -17.29
CA PRO A 124 12.29 3.11 -18.47
C PRO A 124 10.95 3.83 -18.69
N ALA A 125 11.03 5.07 -19.18
CA ALA A 125 9.87 5.93 -19.38
C ALA A 125 8.84 5.34 -20.38
N ASP A 126 9.29 4.58 -21.38
CA ASP A 126 8.42 3.92 -22.35
C ASP A 126 7.66 2.75 -21.72
N GLU A 127 8.28 2.02 -20.79
CA GLU A 127 7.64 0.93 -20.06
C GLU A 127 6.55 1.46 -19.12
N ILE A 128 6.86 2.46 -18.29
CA ILE A 128 5.85 3.05 -17.38
C ILE A 128 4.70 3.71 -18.16
N ALA A 129 4.99 4.33 -19.32
CA ALA A 129 3.97 4.90 -20.18
C ALA A 129 3.00 3.85 -20.73
N GLN A 130 3.47 2.64 -21.03
CA GLN A 130 2.58 1.55 -21.47
C GLN A 130 1.64 1.10 -20.35
N ILE A 131 2.18 0.93 -19.13
CA ILE A 131 1.39 0.57 -17.94
C ILE A 131 0.34 1.65 -17.65
N ALA A 132 0.77 2.92 -17.57
CA ALA A 132 -0.11 4.04 -17.29
C ALA A 132 -1.21 4.22 -18.34
N LYS A 133 -0.89 4.06 -19.64
CA LYS A 133 -1.89 4.11 -20.73
C LYS A 133 -2.97 3.05 -20.57
N ARG A 134 -2.59 1.83 -20.21
CA ARG A 134 -3.55 0.74 -19.97
C ARG A 134 -4.46 1.07 -18.79
N ASN A 135 -3.91 1.51 -17.66
CA ASN A 135 -4.71 1.83 -16.47
C ASN A 135 -5.67 3.00 -16.76
N LEU A 136 -5.17 4.05 -17.43
CA LEU A 136 -6.00 5.18 -17.87
C LEU A 136 -7.18 4.72 -18.75
N PHE A 137 -6.96 3.77 -19.66
CA PHE A 137 -8.04 3.20 -20.46
C PHE A 137 -9.10 2.50 -19.59
N VAL A 138 -8.69 1.68 -18.63
CA VAL A 138 -9.60 0.97 -17.72
C VAL A 138 -10.40 1.95 -16.85
N TYR A 139 -9.73 2.93 -16.23
CA TYR A 139 -10.42 3.92 -15.40
C TYR A 139 -11.41 4.77 -16.21
N ASN A 140 -11.05 5.14 -17.44
CA ASN A 140 -11.97 5.87 -18.32
C ASN A 140 -13.23 5.05 -18.63
N ILE A 141 -13.13 3.73 -18.77
CA ILE A 141 -14.30 2.85 -18.90
C ILE A 141 -15.15 2.93 -17.63
N TRP A 142 -14.55 2.78 -16.45
CA TRP A 142 -15.31 2.79 -15.20
C TRP A 142 -15.96 4.13 -14.90
N ILE A 143 -15.27 5.24 -15.18
CA ILE A 143 -15.84 6.59 -15.09
C ILE A 143 -17.06 6.68 -16.00
N LYS A 144 -16.94 6.25 -17.26
CA LYS A 144 -18.04 6.26 -18.21
C LYS A 144 -19.24 5.43 -17.71
N GLU A 145 -19.01 4.18 -17.30
CA GLU A 145 -20.09 3.29 -16.82
C GLU A 145 -20.77 3.84 -15.56
N THR A 146 -19.98 4.44 -14.65
CA THR A 146 -20.50 5.09 -13.44
C THR A 146 -21.36 6.30 -13.79
N LEU A 147 -20.92 7.13 -14.74
CA LEU A 147 -21.69 8.28 -15.22
C LEU A 147 -22.99 7.83 -15.90
N GLU A 148 -22.97 6.79 -16.72
CA GLU A 148 -24.18 6.24 -17.35
C GLU A 148 -25.17 5.68 -16.32
N ALA A 149 -24.67 4.96 -15.31
CA ALA A 149 -25.48 4.45 -14.22
C ALA A 149 -26.10 5.57 -13.38
N ALA A 150 -25.30 6.58 -13.01
CA ALA A 150 -25.77 7.76 -12.26
C ALA A 150 -26.81 8.55 -13.05
N ASN A 151 -26.58 8.75 -14.35
CA ASN A 151 -27.52 9.42 -15.24
C ASN A 151 -28.87 8.70 -15.26
N ARG A 152 -28.88 7.36 -15.44
CA ARG A 152 -30.12 6.57 -15.36
C ARG A 152 -30.83 6.75 -14.03
N ALA A 153 -30.10 6.67 -12.91
CA ALA A 153 -30.68 6.83 -11.57
C ALA A 153 -31.32 8.22 -11.39
N LEU A 154 -30.59 9.28 -11.69
CA LEU A 154 -31.03 10.67 -11.52
C LEU A 154 -32.28 11.01 -12.33
N TYR A 155 -32.34 10.58 -13.60
CA TYR A 155 -33.46 10.90 -14.50
C TYR A 155 -34.57 9.83 -14.52
N SER A 156 -34.42 8.75 -13.76
CA SER A 156 -35.49 7.75 -13.53
C SER A 156 -36.42 8.10 -12.36
N LEU A 157 -36.03 9.04 -11.51
CA LEU A 157 -36.90 9.59 -10.48
C LEU A 157 -37.98 10.46 -11.16
N PRO A 158 -39.28 10.24 -10.89
CA PRO A 158 -40.29 11.22 -11.26
C PRO A 158 -39.87 12.56 -10.67
N SER A 159 -40.12 13.66 -11.39
CA SER A 159 -39.95 15.02 -10.91
C SER A 159 -40.84 15.28 -9.69
N GLY A 160 -40.52 14.68 -8.55
CA GLY A 160 -41.10 15.00 -7.26
C GLY A 160 -40.61 16.40 -6.94
N GLU A 161 -41.57 17.32 -6.79
CA GLU A 161 -41.37 18.72 -6.48
C GLU A 161 -40.21 18.93 -5.48
N HIS A 162 -39.00 19.18 -6.00
CA HIS A 162 -37.89 19.63 -5.19
C HIS A 162 -38.18 21.08 -4.82
N LYS A 163 -38.80 21.28 -3.65
CA LYS A 163 -38.78 22.57 -2.98
C LYS A 163 -37.34 22.81 -2.52
N LEU A 164 -36.72 23.84 -3.11
CA LEU A 164 -35.49 24.47 -2.64
C LEU A 164 -35.69 25.01 -1.22
#